data_AF-R2VES2-F1
#
_entry.id   AF-R2VES2-F1
#
_cell.length_a   1.000
_cell.length_b   1.000
_cell.length_c   1.000
_cell.angle_alpha   90.00
_cell.angle_beta   90.00
_cell.angle_gamma   90.00
#
_symmetry.space_group_name_H-M   'P 1'
#
loop_
_entity.id
_entity.type
_entity.pdbx_description
1 polymer ?
#
loop_
_entity_poly.entity_id
_entity_poly.type
_entity_poly.pdbx_seq_one_letter_code
_entity_poly.pdbx_strand_id
1 'polypeptide(L)' 'MMSKDELIREANHLENSLIGLEEYVSDRCSMSSSVTADDLSGLNGLVVAIKALSEKHAEHSINYLEVSE' A
#
# COMPACT_ATOMS: atom_id res chain seq x y z
N MET A 1 -5.20 20.31 -5.64
CA MET A 1 -4.03 19.75 -6.35
C MET A 1 -2.97 19.47 -5.32
N MET A 2 -2.41 18.27 -5.30
CA MET A 2 -1.29 17.96 -4.40
C MET A 2 -0.02 18.63 -4.89
N SER A 3 0.83 19.04 -3.95
CA SER A 3 2.19 19.45 -4.25
C SER A 3 3.10 18.24 -4.51
N LYS A 4 4.26 18.48 -5.15
CA LYS A 4 5.30 17.46 -5.34
C LYS A 4 5.70 16.78 -4.01
N ASP A 5 5.86 17.55 -2.94
CA ASP A 5 6.27 17.01 -1.65
C ASP A 5 5.19 16.11 -1.02
N GLU A 6 3.92 16.46 -1.23
CA GLU A 6 2.80 15.61 -0.80
C GLU A 6 2.73 14.30 -1.59
N LEU A 7 3.01 14.33 -2.90
CA LEU A 7 3.09 13.11 -3.73
C LEU A 7 4.24 12.21 -3.28
N ILE A 8 5.44 12.77 -3.04
CA ILE A 8 6.59 12.01 -2.53
C ILE A 8 6.25 11.37 -1.18
N ARG A 9 5.59 12.13 -0.29
CA ARG A 9 5.15 11.61 1.00
C ARG A 9 4.14 10.47 0.87
N GLU A 10 3.16 10.58 -0.03
CA GLU A 10 2.23 9.47 -0.32
C GLU A 10 2.96 8.23 -0.84
N ALA A 11 3.90 8.39 -1.77
CA ALA A 11 4.70 7.29 -2.29
C ALA A 11 5.50 6.58 -1.18
N ASN A 12 6.12 7.35 -0.27
CA ASN A 12 6.83 6.79 0.87
C ASN A 12 5.88 6.05 1.84
N HIS A 13 4.65 6.53 2.02
CA HIS A 13 3.65 5.82 2.83
C HIS A 13 3.20 4.51 2.17
N LEU A 14 3.07 4.48 0.85
CA LEU A 14 2.79 3.26 0.09
C LEU A 14 3.92 2.25 0.22
N GLU A 15 5.17 2.68 0.08
CA GLU A 15 6.36 1.84 0.27
C GLU A 15 6.40 1.22 1.67
N ASN A 16 6.21 2.04 2.71
CA ASN A 16 6.13 1.56 4.09
C ASN A 16 4.98 0.56 4.30
N SER A 17 3.85 0.75 3.62
CA SER A 17 2.71 -0.17 3.70
C SER A 17 3.02 -1.52 3.04
N LEU A 18 3.76 -1.51 1.92
CA LEU A 18 4.24 -2.74 1.27
C LEU A 18 5.24 -3.49 2.15
N ILE A 19 6.17 -2.78 2.80
CA ILE A 19 7.10 -3.38 3.77
C ILE A 19 6.32 -4.05 4.91
N GLY A 20 5.34 -3.35 5.50
CA GLY A 20 4.50 -3.92 6.55
C GLY A 20 3.69 -5.15 6.09
N LEU A 21 3.26 -5.18 4.83
CA LEU A 21 2.62 -6.35 4.23
C LEU A 21 3.60 -7.55 4.12
N GLU A 22 4.82 -7.30 3.65
CA GLU A 22 5.87 -8.33 3.56
C GLU A 22 6.22 -8.89 4.93
N GLU A 23 6.36 -8.02 5.94
CA GLU A 23 6.60 -8.41 7.33
C GLU A 23 5.44 -9.24 7.89
N TYR A 24 4.19 -8.84 7.63
CA TYR A 24 3.01 -9.59 8.06
C TYR A 24 2.95 -11.00 7.44
N VAL A 25 3.20 -11.11 6.13
CA VAL A 25 3.28 -12.40 5.44
C VAL A 25 4.43 -13.24 5.98
N SER A 26 5.60 -12.63 6.20
CA SER A 26 6.76 -13.30 6.76
C SER A 26 6.45 -13.86 8.16
N ASP A 27 5.91 -13.05 9.07
CA ASP A 27 5.55 -13.46 10.43
C ASP A 27 4.51 -14.60 10.40
N ARG A 28 3.39 -14.41 9.69
CA ARG A 28 2.28 -15.37 9.69
C ARG A 28 2.54 -16.66 8.90
N CYS A 29 3.36 -16.62 7.86
CA CYS A 29 3.67 -17.80 7.04
C CYS A 29 4.98 -18.51 7.46
N SER A 30 5.85 -17.88 8.25
CA SER A 30 7.08 -18.52 8.75
C SER A 30 6.91 -19.20 10.11
N MET A 31 5.91 -18.79 10.91
CA MET A 31 5.58 -19.51 12.14
C MET A 31 4.99 -20.89 11.82
N SER A 32 5.41 -21.91 12.56
CA SER A 32 4.87 -23.28 12.47
C SER A 32 3.40 -23.40 12.92
N SER A 33 2.78 -22.28 13.29
CA SER A 33 1.35 -22.17 13.52
C SER A 33 0.59 -22.24 12.20
N SER A 34 -0.48 -23.04 12.17
CA SER A 34 -1.39 -23.09 11.03
C SER A 34 -1.97 -21.70 10.74
N VAL A 35 -1.75 -21.20 9.52
CA VAL A 35 -2.42 -20.01 8.99
C VAL A 35 -3.94 -20.16 9.14
N THR A 36 -4.59 -19.17 9.73
CA THR A 36 -6.04 -19.18 9.94
C THR A 36 -6.80 -18.46 8.82
N ALA A 37 -8.11 -18.67 8.74
CA ALA A 37 -8.97 -17.91 7.83
C ALA A 37 -8.98 -16.39 8.15
N ASP A 38 -8.78 -16.03 9.42
CA ASP A 38 -8.70 -14.64 9.87
C ASP A 38 -7.39 -13.99 9.39
N ASP A 39 -6.27 -14.72 9.41
CA ASP A 39 -5.00 -14.24 8.85
C ASP A 39 -5.11 -13.99 7.35
N LEU A 40 -5.75 -14.91 6.60
CA LEU A 40 -5.99 -14.73 5.16
C LEU A 40 -6.93 -13.56 4.87
N SER A 41 -7.95 -13.35 5.70
CA SER A 41 -8.88 -12.24 5.57
C SER A 41 -8.20 -10.90 5.85
N GLY A 42 -7.35 -10.84 6.88
CA GLY A 42 -6.52 -9.68 7.20
C GLY A 42 -5.55 -9.35 6.07
N LEU A 43 -4.86 -10.37 5.54
CA LEU A 43 -3.96 -10.24 4.40
C LEU A 43 -4.69 -9.67 3.17
N ASN A 44 -5.84 -10.24 2.82
CA ASN A 44 -6.65 -9.77 1.70
C ASN A 44 -7.09 -8.31 1.90
N GLY A 45 -7.50 -7.94 3.12
CA GLY A 45 -7.87 -6.56 3.46
C GLY A 45 -6.70 -5.58 3.25
N LEU A 46 -5.49 -5.94 3.69
CA LEU A 46 -4.29 -5.13 3.51
C LEU A 46 -3.93 -4.96 2.03
N VAL A 47 -3.96 -6.05 1.25
CA VAL A 47 -3.67 -6.03 -0.19
C VAL A 47 -4.66 -5.12 -0.92
N VAL A 48 -5.95 -5.24 -0.63
CA VAL A 48 -6.99 -4.39 -1.24
C VAL A 48 -6.80 -2.92 -0.88
N ALA A 49 -6.47 -2.62 0.38
CA ALA A 49 -6.22 -1.25 0.83
C ALA A 49 -5.01 -0.61 0.13
N ILE A 50 -3.87 -1.33 0.08
CA ILE A 50 -2.66 -0.86 -0.60
C ILE A 50 -2.92 -0.64 -2.09
N LYS A 51 -3.66 -1.55 -2.74
CA LYS A 51 -4.07 -1.39 -4.15
C LYS A 51 -4.87 -0.12 -4.36
N ALA A 52 -5.91 0.11 -3.56
CA ALA A 52 -6.75 1.31 -3.68
C ALA A 52 -5.96 2.61 -3.43
N LEU A 53 -5.03 2.60 -2.47
CA LEU A 53 -4.16 3.75 -2.21
C LEU A 53 -3.18 3.99 -3.37
N SER A 54 -2.67 2.93 -3.99
CA SER A 54 -1.76 3.01 -5.15
C SER A 54 -2.48 3.58 -6.39
N GLU A 55 -3.70 3.12 -6.65
CA GLU A 55 -4.55 3.65 -7.73
C GLU A 55 -4.82 5.15 -7.53
N LYS A 56 -5.19 5.55 -6.31
CA LYS A 56 -5.42 6.96 -5.97
C LYS A 56 -4.16 7.82 -6.10
N HIS A 57 -3.00 7.30 -5.68
CA HIS A 57 -1.73 8.01 -5.83
C HIS A 57 -1.36 8.19 -7.32
N ALA A 58 -1.65 7.20 -8.17
CA ALA A 58 -1.47 7.32 -9.61
C ALA A 58 -2.37 8.43 -10.21
N GLU A 59 -3.64 8.50 -9.81
CA GLU A 59 -4.54 9.59 -10.20
C GLU A 59 -4.00 10.96 -9.76
N HIS A 60 -3.54 11.09 -8.52
CA HIS A 60 -2.94 12.34 -8.04
C HIS A 60 -1.69 12.73 -8.84
N SER A 61 -0.87 11.75 -9.22
CA SER A 61 0.34 11.98 -10.01
C SER A 61 0.03 12.42 -11.43
N ILE A 62 -0.95 11.80 -12.09
CA ILE A 62 -1.42 12.21 -13.42
C ILE A 62 -1.95 13.64 -13.38
N ASN A 63 -2.84 13.95 -12.43
CA ASN A 63 -3.39 15.29 -12.27
C ASN A 63 -2.31 16.35 -12.01
N TYR A 64 -1.25 16.01 -11.27
CA TYR A 64 -0.13 16.92 -11.05
C TYR A 64 0.63 17.23 -12.36
N LEU A 65 0.85 16.21 -13.20
CA LEU A 65 1.55 16.36 -14.47
C LEU A 65 0.72 17.15 -15.48
N GLU A 66 -0.57 16.82 -15.64
CA GLU A 66 -1.47 17.48 -16.60
C GLU A 66 -1.70 18.97 -16.31
N VAL A 67 -1.60 19.40 -15.05
CA VAL A 67 -1.74 20.81 -14.66
C VAL A 67 -0.40 21.55 -14.65
N SER A 68 0.72 20.82 -14.74
CA SER A 68 2.07 21.41 -14.80
C SER A 68 2.54 21.72 -16.23
N GLU A 69 1.79 21.29 -17.26
CA GLU A 69 1.97 21.64 -18.68
C GLU A 69 1.21 22.92 -19.07
#